data_AF-A0A8E0MCX0-F1
#
_entry.id   AF-A0A8E0MCX0-F1
#
_cell.length_a   1.000
_cell.length_b   1.000
_cell.length_c   1.000
_cell.angle_alpha   90.00
_cell.angle_beta   90.00
_cell.angle_gamma   90.00
#
_symmetry.space_group_name_H-M   'P 1'
#
loop_
_entity.id
_entity.type
_entity.pdbx_description
1 polymer ?
#
loop_
_entity_poly.entity_id
_entity_poly.type
_entity_poly.pdbx_seq_one_letter_code
_entity_poly.pdbx_strand_id
1 'polypeptide(L)'
;MKPQPSATKPSPVRAVALLGLLTALCTVLRIVKVPIPNVQPVTDILMIVTLLLGFRWGFSLTMSTLIVSNLFLGFGLWTLPQIVAYACCMVIVIVMVTILPVIRRRIWLQIGLAGLLGYLYGFIVSLGMAVIGSLNGLGFWAYYVSGLPFDTYHAIGNLVFTRSYSPFYGRACNVLIEEAHILKLYTKVGDHGATKQINGKKVPKFSPQIVALGDLDELDSWLGYVASQAKATPGFDWLAEDLEARQRELYELLADVAVPRHQTITADHVQGLETAIDKMMAAVPKITAFVLPGGHPLAAALQYGRAVARRAERSLDQLDAESQPLDPVILQYSNRLSDYLFALARYVNYRAGVDEVKSK
;
A
#
# COMPACT_ATOMS: atom_id res chain seq x y z
N MET A 1 0.36 -1.14 -12.59
CA MET A 1 0.20 -0.91 -11.14
C MET A 1 -1.19 -0.34 -10.95
N LYS A 2 -2.06 -1.06 -10.25
CA LYS A 2 -3.46 -0.67 -9.96
C LYS A 2 -3.52 0.77 -9.42
N PRO A 3 -4.58 1.55 -9.69
CA PRO A 3 -4.74 2.88 -9.11
C PRO A 3 -4.71 2.76 -7.58
N GLN A 4 -3.84 3.53 -6.92
CA GLN A 4 -3.79 3.58 -5.46
C GLN A 4 -5.16 4.03 -4.90
N PRO A 5 -5.63 3.44 -3.79
CA PRO A 5 -6.85 3.89 -3.14
C PRO A 5 -6.68 5.36 -2.70
N SER A 6 -7.75 6.15 -2.83
CA SER A 6 -7.73 7.59 -2.55
C SER A 6 -7.21 7.89 -1.14
N ALA A 7 -5.98 8.40 -1.06
CA ALA A 7 -5.30 8.70 0.19
C ALA A 7 -6.02 9.80 0.97
N THR A 8 -6.46 9.49 2.20
CA THR A 8 -6.90 10.50 3.16
C THR A 8 -5.69 11.27 3.68
N LYS A 9 -5.79 12.61 3.72
CA LYS A 9 -4.69 13.52 4.09
C LYS A 9 -4.10 13.19 5.49
N PRO A 10 -2.78 13.37 5.70
CA PRO A 10 -2.16 13.22 7.01
C PRO A 10 -2.84 14.06 8.09
N SER A 11 -2.82 13.59 9.34
CA SER A 11 -3.25 14.41 10.48
C SER A 11 -2.36 15.67 10.57
N PRO A 12 -2.93 16.88 10.76
CA PRO A 12 -2.17 18.13 10.73
C PRO A 12 -0.94 18.14 11.67
N VAL A 13 -1.05 17.55 12.86
CA VAL A 13 0.02 17.52 13.87
C VAL A 13 1.26 16.76 13.36
N ARG A 14 1.08 15.56 12.79
CA ARG A 14 2.18 14.77 12.25
C ARG A 14 2.77 15.38 10.98
N ALA A 15 1.93 16.02 10.17
CA ALA A 15 2.41 16.71 8.98
C ALA A 15 3.40 17.83 9.34
N VAL A 16 3.07 18.61 10.38
CA VAL A 16 3.95 19.64 10.94
C VAL A 16 5.21 19.03 11.56
N ALA A 17 5.10 17.91 12.28
CA ALA A 17 6.26 17.23 12.87
C ALA A 17 7.25 16.72 11.81
N LEU A 18 6.76 16.04 10.76
CA LEU A 18 7.58 15.58 9.65
C LEU A 18 8.23 16.74 8.90
N LEU A 19 7.46 17.80 8.62
CA LEU A 19 7.99 19.02 8.02
C LEU A 19 9.11 19.62 8.89
N GLY A 20 8.93 19.65 10.22
CA GLY A 20 9.94 20.12 11.16
C GLY A 20 11.21 19.27 11.16
N LEU A 21 11.09 17.95 11.17
CA LEU A 21 12.24 17.02 11.11
C LEU A 21 13.03 17.15 9.80
N LEU A 22 12.33 17.21 8.66
CA LEU A 22 12.96 17.41 7.35
C LEU A 22 13.61 18.80 7.27
N THR A 23 12.97 19.84 7.81
CA THR A 23 13.54 21.20 7.89
C THR A 23 14.83 21.20 8.72
N ALA A 24 14.84 20.52 9.86
CA ALA A 24 16.02 20.39 10.72
C ALA A 24 17.14 19.64 10.01
N LEU A 25 16.83 18.50 9.36
CA LEU A 25 17.80 17.73 8.57
C LEU A 25 18.44 18.59 7.48
N CYS A 26 17.63 19.27 6.66
CA CYS A 26 18.14 20.15 5.61
C CYS A 26 19.00 21.28 6.19
N THR A 27 18.57 21.89 7.30
CA THR A 27 19.32 22.96 7.97
C THR A 27 20.69 22.48 8.45
N VAL A 28 20.74 21.34 9.15
CA VAL A 28 22.00 20.74 9.63
C VAL A 28 22.91 20.39 8.46
N LEU A 29 22.37 19.82 7.38
CA LEU A 29 23.15 19.48 6.19
C LEU A 29 23.75 20.72 5.52
N ARG A 30 23.03 21.85 5.47
CA ARG A 30 23.60 23.12 4.97
C ARG A 30 24.72 23.63 5.85
N ILE A 31 24.58 23.56 7.17
CA ILE A 31 25.61 24.00 8.12
C ILE A 31 26.87 23.13 8.03
N VAL A 32 26.71 21.80 8.04
CA VAL A 32 27.83 20.85 7.98
C VAL A 32 28.60 20.95 6.65
N LYS A 33 27.90 21.30 5.55
CA LYS A 33 28.50 21.39 4.21
C LYS A 33 29.07 22.76 3.85
N VAL A 34 29.03 23.75 4.75
CA VAL A 34 29.69 25.06 4.53
C VAL A 34 31.15 24.95 4.03
N PRO A 35 31.99 24.00 4.50
CA PRO A 35 33.37 23.87 4.03
C PRO A 35 33.52 23.43 2.57
N ILE A 36 32.46 22.93 1.94
CA ILE A 36 32.48 22.50 0.53
C ILE A 36 31.67 23.51 -0.29
N PRO A 37 32.32 24.37 -1.10
CA PRO A 37 31.62 25.39 -1.85
C PRO A 37 30.50 24.82 -2.72
N ASN A 38 29.29 25.36 -2.52
CA ASN A 38 28.11 25.11 -3.35
C ASN A 38 27.64 23.64 -3.49
N VAL A 39 28.13 22.70 -2.66
CA VAL A 39 27.64 21.31 -2.66
C VAL A 39 26.67 21.11 -1.50
N GLN A 40 25.38 21.30 -1.76
CA GLN A 40 24.32 21.23 -0.74
C GLN A 40 23.30 20.14 -1.09
N PRO A 41 23.19 19.06 -0.28
CA PRO A 41 22.22 17.97 -0.47
C PRO A 41 20.73 18.39 -0.48
N VAL A 42 20.46 19.64 -0.14
CA VAL A 42 19.10 20.15 0.07
C VAL A 42 18.31 20.17 -1.23
N THR A 43 18.91 20.49 -2.37
CA THR A 43 18.24 20.49 -3.68
C THR A 43 17.63 19.12 -3.98
N ASP A 44 18.36 18.06 -3.68
CA ASP A 44 17.91 16.69 -3.90
C ASP A 44 16.82 16.27 -2.91
N ILE A 45 16.95 16.63 -1.62
CA ILE A 45 15.92 16.34 -0.61
C ILE A 45 14.60 17.03 -0.97
N LEU A 46 14.65 18.32 -1.35
CA LEU A 46 13.48 19.09 -1.79
C LEU A 46 12.84 18.47 -3.04
N MET A 47 13.66 18.08 -4.02
CA MET A 47 13.19 17.37 -5.21
C MET A 47 12.52 16.05 -4.85
N ILE A 48 13.14 15.20 -4.02
CA ILE A 48 12.60 13.89 -3.61
C ILE A 48 11.27 14.06 -2.87
N VAL A 49 11.21 14.97 -1.90
CA VAL A 49 9.97 15.25 -1.16
C VAL A 49 8.86 15.74 -2.11
N THR A 50 9.21 16.55 -3.11
CA THR A 50 8.27 17.02 -4.14
C THR A 50 7.80 15.91 -5.06
N LEU A 51 8.70 15.00 -5.45
CA LEU A 51 8.38 13.84 -6.28
C LEU A 51 7.44 12.86 -5.56
N LEU A 52 7.63 12.66 -4.25
CA LEU A 52 6.92 11.67 -3.46
C LEU A 52 5.62 12.20 -2.85
N LEU A 53 5.69 13.38 -2.22
CA LEU A 53 4.58 13.95 -1.46
C LEU A 53 3.86 15.09 -2.20
N GLY A 54 4.41 15.54 -3.33
CA GLY A 54 3.82 16.55 -4.20
C GLY A 54 4.22 17.99 -3.88
N PHE A 55 3.75 18.92 -4.73
CA PHE A 55 4.15 20.34 -4.71
C PHE A 55 4.02 21.01 -3.34
N ARG A 56 2.88 20.79 -2.65
CA ARG A 56 2.59 21.45 -1.36
C ARG A 56 3.64 21.13 -0.30
N TRP A 57 4.08 19.87 -0.26
CA TRP A 57 5.10 19.41 0.68
C TRP A 57 6.47 19.94 0.32
N GLY A 58 6.85 19.85 -0.96
CA GLY A 58 8.07 20.44 -1.49
C GLY A 58 8.21 21.93 -1.17
N PHE A 59 7.19 22.71 -1.53
CA PHE A 59 7.16 24.16 -1.30
C PHE A 59 7.23 24.51 0.19
N SER A 60 6.47 23.82 1.04
CA SER A 60 6.49 24.06 2.50
C SER A 60 7.86 23.77 3.10
N LEU A 61 8.51 22.69 2.66
CA LEU A 61 9.85 22.33 3.12
C LEU A 61 10.90 23.32 2.63
N THR A 62 10.79 23.78 1.37
CA THR A 62 11.65 24.84 0.81
C THR A 62 11.57 26.11 1.66
N MET A 63 10.37 26.62 1.90
CA MET A 63 10.20 27.86 2.70
C MET A 63 10.79 27.70 4.10
N SER A 64 10.42 26.62 4.79
CA SER A 64 10.85 26.38 6.17
C SER A 64 12.38 26.22 6.26
N THR A 65 12.97 25.45 5.34
CA THR A 65 14.41 25.23 5.28
C THR A 65 15.16 26.53 5.03
N LEU A 66 14.76 27.31 4.02
CA LEU A 66 15.49 28.52 3.64
C LEU A 66 15.40 29.61 4.69
N ILE A 67 14.23 29.81 5.31
CA ILE A 67 14.07 30.78 6.39
C ILE A 67 14.98 30.40 7.58
N VAL A 68 14.90 29.15 8.05
CA VAL A 68 15.65 28.72 9.23
C VAL A 68 17.16 28.72 8.94
N SER A 69 17.59 28.06 7.87
CA SER A 69 19.01 27.93 7.59
C SER A 69 19.69 29.23 7.18
N ASN A 70 19.01 30.14 6.46
CA ASN A 70 19.61 31.43 6.11
C ASN A 70 19.70 32.39 7.29
N LEU A 71 18.79 32.27 8.27
CA LEU A 71 18.89 32.99 9.53
C LEU A 71 20.17 32.57 10.29
N PHE A 72 20.44 31.27 10.37
CA PHE A 72 21.65 30.75 11.01
C PHE A 72 22.94 31.07 10.24
N LEU A 73 22.90 30.99 8.91
CA LEU A 73 24.07 31.18 8.06
C LEU A 73 24.34 32.65 7.68
N GLY A 74 23.48 33.57 8.09
CA GLY A 74 23.67 35.00 7.85
C GLY A 74 23.59 35.41 6.38
N PHE A 75 22.87 34.66 5.53
CA PHE A 75 22.82 34.92 4.09
C PHE A 75 22.10 36.21 3.69
N GLY A 76 21.35 36.85 4.60
CA GLY A 76 20.78 38.19 4.38
C GLY A 76 19.96 38.31 3.09
N LEU A 77 20.31 39.30 2.24
CA LEU A 77 19.62 39.62 0.99
C LEU A 77 19.59 38.47 -0.03
N TRP A 78 20.53 37.52 0.05
CA TRP A 78 20.57 36.34 -0.82
C TRP A 78 19.38 35.41 -0.58
N THR A 79 18.69 35.54 0.55
CA THR A 79 17.55 34.69 0.89
C THR A 79 16.39 34.80 -0.10
N LEU A 80 16.11 36.00 -0.61
CA LEU A 80 14.99 36.20 -1.53
C LEU A 80 15.23 35.52 -2.89
N PRO A 81 16.37 35.72 -3.58
CA PRO A 81 16.69 34.98 -4.79
C PRO A 81 16.72 33.45 -4.59
N GLN A 82 17.23 32.96 -3.45
CA GLN A 82 17.26 31.52 -3.16
C GLN A 82 15.85 30.93 -3.01
N ILE A 83 14.94 31.64 -2.32
CA ILE A 83 13.53 31.25 -2.18
C ILE A 83 12.87 31.12 -3.56
N VAL A 84 13.07 32.12 -4.43
CA VAL A 84 12.51 32.11 -5.78
C VAL A 84 13.10 30.97 -6.61
N ALA A 85 14.42 30.81 -6.58
CA ALA A 85 15.12 29.76 -7.33
C ALA A 85 14.62 28.36 -6.95
N TYR A 86 14.55 28.04 -5.66
CA TYR A 86 14.04 26.74 -5.22
C TYR A 86 12.55 26.56 -5.52
N ALA A 87 11.72 27.59 -5.39
CA ALA A 87 10.30 27.50 -5.76
C ALA A 87 10.13 27.18 -7.26
N CYS A 88 10.90 27.83 -8.13
CA CYS A 88 10.94 27.54 -9.56
C CYS A 88 11.40 26.10 -9.83
N CYS A 89 12.45 25.62 -9.14
CA CYS A 89 12.88 24.22 -9.23
C CYS A 89 11.73 23.25 -8.90
N MET A 90 10.95 23.50 -7.85
CA MET A 90 9.82 22.63 -7.47
C MET A 90 8.71 22.62 -8.54
N VAL A 91 8.43 23.78 -9.14
CA VAL A 91 7.48 23.87 -10.26
C VAL A 91 7.97 23.04 -11.44
N ILE A 92 9.25 23.16 -11.83
CA ILE A 92 9.84 22.39 -12.92
C ILE A 92 9.78 20.89 -12.64
N VAL A 93 10.09 20.45 -11.41
CA VAL A 93 9.96 19.04 -11.03
C VAL A 93 8.54 18.54 -11.27
N ILE A 94 7.52 19.28 -10.83
CA ILE A 94 6.12 18.88 -10.98
C ILE A 94 5.65 18.89 -12.44
N VAL A 95 6.04 19.90 -13.21
CA VAL A 95 5.72 19.99 -14.64
C VAL A 95 6.35 18.82 -15.39
N MET A 96 7.65 18.58 -15.18
CA MET A 96 8.37 17.48 -15.85
C MET A 96 7.78 16.12 -15.50
N VAL A 97 7.38 15.91 -14.26
CA VAL A 97 6.80 14.63 -13.81
C VAL A 97 5.36 14.44 -14.29
N THR A 98 4.62 15.53 -14.47
CA THR A 98 3.29 15.50 -15.08
C THR A 98 3.38 15.12 -16.56
N ILE A 99 4.37 15.65 -17.28
CA ILE A 99 4.59 15.38 -18.72
C ILE A 99 5.24 14.01 -18.94
N LEU A 100 6.22 13.66 -18.11
CA LEU A 100 6.99 12.40 -18.18
C LEU A 100 6.89 11.63 -16.86
N PRO A 101 5.78 10.90 -16.61
CA PRO A 101 5.58 10.14 -15.37
C PRO A 101 6.67 9.09 -15.10
N VAL A 102 7.36 8.65 -16.15
CA VAL A 102 8.48 7.69 -16.09
C VAL A 102 9.64 8.18 -15.22
N ILE A 103 9.82 9.51 -15.06
CA ILE A 103 10.84 10.11 -14.18
C ILE A 103 10.69 9.60 -12.74
N ARG A 104 9.46 9.35 -12.27
CA ARG A 104 9.22 8.82 -10.92
C ARG A 104 9.83 7.43 -10.68
N ARG A 105 10.05 6.64 -11.74
CA ARG A 105 10.47 5.23 -11.64
C ARG A 105 11.90 4.98 -12.11
N ARG A 106 12.48 5.91 -12.88
CA ARG A 106 13.81 5.74 -13.48
C ARG A 106 14.82 6.66 -12.82
N ILE A 107 15.67 6.08 -11.96
CA ILE A 107 16.66 6.82 -11.18
C ILE A 107 17.60 7.66 -12.04
N TRP A 108 18.01 7.17 -13.22
CA TRP A 108 18.90 7.92 -14.12
C TRP A 108 18.26 9.22 -14.64
N LEU A 109 16.93 9.24 -14.81
CA LEU A 109 16.21 10.46 -15.17
C LEU A 109 16.13 11.43 -13.99
N GLN A 110 16.02 10.93 -12.76
CA GLN A 110 16.05 11.77 -11.56
C GLN A 110 17.43 12.38 -11.33
N ILE A 111 18.50 11.61 -11.58
CA ILE A 111 19.89 12.10 -11.54
C ILE A 111 20.06 13.22 -12.58
N GLY A 112 19.67 12.98 -13.83
CA GLY A 112 19.74 14.02 -14.87
C GLY A 112 18.94 15.28 -14.52
N LEU A 113 17.73 15.11 -13.98
CA LEU A 113 16.90 16.22 -13.51
C LEU A 113 17.59 17.00 -12.38
N ALA A 114 18.16 16.32 -11.39
CA ALA A 114 18.85 16.95 -10.27
C ALA A 114 20.04 17.82 -10.71
N GLY A 115 20.82 17.36 -11.70
CA GLY A 115 21.89 18.14 -12.31
C GLY A 115 21.38 19.40 -13.03
N LEU A 116 20.31 19.27 -13.83
CA LEU A 116 19.69 20.40 -14.53
C LEU A 116 19.11 21.44 -13.55
N LEU A 117 18.49 20.97 -12.46
CA LEU A 117 17.98 21.85 -11.41
C LEU A 117 19.10 22.64 -10.74
N GLY A 118 20.32 22.09 -10.66
CA GLY A 118 21.48 22.79 -10.11
C GLY A 118 21.85 24.04 -10.92
N TYR A 119 21.87 23.94 -12.25
CA TYR A 119 22.09 25.08 -13.14
C TYR A 119 20.93 26.07 -13.13
N LEU A 120 19.68 25.56 -13.14
CA LEU A 120 18.49 26.41 -13.06
C LEU A 120 18.50 27.25 -11.78
N TYR A 121 18.88 26.65 -10.66
CA TYR A 121 19.02 27.34 -9.39
C TYR A 121 20.04 28.48 -9.47
N GLY A 122 21.25 28.19 -9.95
CA GLY A 122 22.33 29.18 -10.10
C GLY A 122 21.98 30.36 -11.00
N PHE A 123 21.32 30.07 -12.13
CA PHE A 123 20.82 31.08 -13.05
C PHE A 123 19.79 32.03 -12.38
N ILE A 124 18.79 31.47 -11.69
CA ILE A 124 17.75 32.28 -11.04
C ILE A 124 18.30 33.08 -9.86
N VAL A 125 19.21 32.51 -9.07
CA VAL A 125 19.90 33.24 -8.00
C VAL A 125 20.69 34.41 -8.58
N SER A 126 21.46 34.17 -9.64
CA SER A 126 22.24 35.21 -10.31
C SER A 126 21.37 36.33 -10.88
N LEU A 127 20.22 35.96 -11.46
CA LEU A 127 19.25 36.91 -11.97
C LEU A 127 18.63 37.74 -10.84
N GLY A 128 18.22 37.10 -9.74
CA GLY A 128 17.67 37.79 -8.57
C GLY A 128 18.68 38.75 -7.94
N MET A 129 19.95 38.38 -7.88
CA MET A 129 21.02 39.25 -7.39
C MET A 129 21.30 40.43 -8.33
N ALA A 130 21.20 40.26 -9.64
CA ALA A 130 21.32 41.38 -10.58
C ALA A 130 20.19 42.41 -10.40
N VAL A 131 18.96 41.94 -10.10
CA VAL A 131 17.79 42.80 -9.86
C VAL A 131 17.88 43.52 -8.50
N ILE A 132 18.26 42.81 -7.43
CA ILE A 132 18.30 43.38 -6.07
C ILE A 132 19.58 44.21 -5.84
N GLY A 133 20.70 43.82 -6.45
CA GLY A 133 22.02 44.43 -6.25
C GLY A 133 22.32 45.64 -7.12
N SER A 134 21.36 46.18 -7.88
CA SER A 134 21.54 47.36 -8.76
C SER A 134 22.65 47.19 -9.82
N LEU A 135 22.84 45.98 -10.36
CA LEU A 135 23.64 45.81 -11.59
C LEU A 135 22.73 46.22 -12.76
N ASN A 136 22.84 47.46 -13.24
CA ASN A 136 22.02 48.08 -14.30
C ASN A 136 22.04 47.33 -15.66
N GLY A 137 21.58 46.08 -15.72
CA GLY A 137 21.46 45.22 -16.91
C GLY A 137 22.79 44.78 -17.56
N LEU A 138 23.81 45.63 -17.56
CA LEU A 138 25.09 45.44 -18.26
C LEU A 138 26.06 44.48 -17.54
N GLY A 139 25.81 44.14 -16.27
CA GLY A 139 26.66 43.27 -15.46
C GLY A 139 26.17 41.83 -15.27
N PHE A 140 24.91 41.52 -15.63
CA PHE A 140 24.33 40.19 -15.36
C PHE A 140 25.09 39.07 -16.07
N TRP A 141 25.37 39.22 -17.37
CA TRP A 141 26.06 38.18 -18.13
C TRP A 141 27.48 37.95 -17.63
N ALA A 142 28.21 39.02 -17.31
CA ALA A 142 29.55 38.91 -16.72
C ALA A 142 29.51 38.21 -15.37
N TYR A 143 28.56 38.57 -14.51
CA TYR A 143 28.35 37.96 -13.20
C TYR A 143 27.97 36.47 -13.32
N TYR A 144 26.98 36.15 -14.15
CA TYR A 144 26.53 34.77 -14.36
C TYR A 144 27.64 33.89 -14.95
N VAL A 145 28.36 34.37 -15.97
CA VAL A 145 29.48 33.63 -16.57
C VAL A 145 30.58 33.38 -15.53
N SER A 146 30.87 34.35 -14.66
CA SER A 146 31.83 34.16 -13.56
C SER A 146 31.35 33.17 -12.48
N GLY A 147 30.03 33.01 -12.35
CA GLY A 147 29.38 32.07 -11.42
C GLY A 147 29.27 30.63 -11.94
N LEU A 148 29.40 30.40 -13.25
CA LEU A 148 29.23 29.08 -13.88
C LEU A 148 30.08 27.96 -13.25
N PRO A 149 31.34 28.16 -12.83
CA PRO A 149 32.08 27.13 -12.12
C PRO A 149 31.38 26.69 -10.83
N PHE A 150 30.82 27.63 -10.06
CA PHE A 150 30.08 27.32 -8.83
C PHE A 150 28.78 26.57 -9.13
N ASP A 151 28.07 26.95 -10.19
CA ASP A 151 26.85 26.26 -10.61
C ASP A 151 27.15 24.83 -11.10
N THR A 152 28.30 24.66 -11.76
CA THR A 152 28.80 23.35 -12.18
C THR A 152 29.13 22.48 -10.96
N TYR A 153 29.79 23.03 -9.94
CA TYR A 153 30.03 22.31 -8.67
C TYR A 153 28.71 21.91 -7.99
N HIS A 154 27.72 22.79 -8.00
CA HIS A 154 26.39 22.48 -7.45
C HIS A 154 25.70 21.35 -8.21
N ALA A 155 25.68 21.43 -9.55
CA ALA A 155 25.09 20.41 -10.40
C ALA A 155 25.78 19.04 -10.21
N ILE A 156 27.12 19.01 -10.15
CA ILE A 156 27.89 17.79 -9.86
C ILE A 156 27.54 17.25 -8.47
N GLY A 157 27.43 18.13 -7.46
CA GLY A 157 27.00 17.77 -6.11
C GLY A 157 25.66 17.04 -6.10
N ASN A 158 24.67 17.57 -6.82
CA ASN A 158 23.33 16.99 -6.94
C ASN A 158 23.36 15.62 -7.64
N LEU A 159 24.15 15.50 -8.71
CA LEU A 159 24.34 14.23 -9.43
C LEU A 159 24.91 13.15 -8.51
N VAL A 160 25.97 13.47 -7.77
CA VAL A 160 26.64 12.55 -6.85
C VAL A 160 25.71 12.17 -5.71
N PHE A 161 25.06 13.13 -5.06
CA PHE A 161 24.20 12.86 -3.91
C PHE A 161 22.97 12.04 -4.29
N THR A 162 22.28 12.40 -5.38
CA THR A 162 21.15 11.61 -5.91
C THR A 162 21.57 10.18 -6.25
N ARG A 163 22.76 9.98 -6.83
CA ARG A 163 23.31 8.66 -7.14
C ARG A 163 23.69 7.86 -5.88
N SER A 164 24.26 8.50 -4.87
CA SER A 164 24.68 7.87 -3.61
C SER A 164 23.49 7.44 -2.75
N TYR A 165 22.39 8.19 -2.78
CA TYR A 165 21.17 7.86 -2.05
C TYR A 165 20.28 6.83 -2.76
N SER A 166 20.50 6.58 -4.05
CA SER A 166 19.68 5.67 -4.86
C SER A 166 19.44 4.27 -4.26
N PRO A 167 20.41 3.61 -3.59
CA PRO A 167 20.20 2.30 -2.98
C PRO A 167 19.23 2.32 -1.79
N PHE A 168 19.04 3.50 -1.18
CA PHE A 168 18.19 3.71 -0.01
C PHE A 168 16.83 4.32 -0.39
N TYR A 169 16.67 4.75 -1.65
CA TYR A 169 15.48 5.43 -2.16
C TYR A 169 14.19 4.66 -1.85
N GLY A 170 14.14 3.34 -2.11
CA GLY A 170 12.94 2.54 -1.82
C GLY A 170 12.55 2.51 -0.34
N ARG A 171 13.52 2.36 0.56
CA ARG A 171 13.29 2.37 2.01
C ARG A 171 12.86 3.74 2.51
N ALA A 172 13.53 4.79 2.05
CA ALA A 172 13.19 6.15 2.39
C ALA A 172 11.80 6.58 1.89
N CYS A 173 11.44 6.17 0.67
CA CYS A 173 10.10 6.35 0.14
C CYS A 173 9.07 5.69 1.03
N ASN A 174 9.29 4.44 1.44
CA ASN A 174 8.36 3.73 2.31
C ASN A 174 8.20 4.44 3.65
N VAL A 175 9.30 4.83 4.30
CA VAL A 175 9.24 5.57 5.58
C VAL A 175 8.54 6.92 5.42
N LEU A 176 8.87 7.71 4.39
CA LEU A 176 8.23 9.01 4.18
C LEU A 176 6.74 8.89 3.82
N ILE A 177 6.37 7.86 3.06
CA ILE A 177 4.98 7.58 2.71
C ILE A 177 4.21 7.08 3.93
N GLU A 178 4.78 6.15 4.70
CA GLU A 178 4.20 5.61 5.94
C GLU A 178 4.02 6.71 7.00
N GLU A 179 5.05 7.50 7.27
CA GLU A 179 4.97 8.61 8.24
C GLU A 179 4.00 9.70 7.79
N ALA A 180 3.92 9.97 6.47
CA ALA A 180 2.91 10.85 5.91
C ALA A 180 1.51 10.22 5.84
N HIS A 181 1.37 8.90 5.93
CA HIS A 181 0.11 8.18 5.72
C HIS A 181 -0.09 6.99 6.66
N ILE A 182 0.13 7.15 7.97
CA ILE A 182 -0.34 6.14 8.93
C ILE A 182 -1.88 6.14 8.86
N LEU A 183 -2.41 5.23 8.04
CA LEU A 183 -3.80 4.83 8.02
C LEU A 183 -4.11 4.34 9.44
N LYS A 184 -4.81 5.15 10.23
CA LYS A 184 -5.46 4.62 11.41
C LYS A 184 -6.40 3.50 10.95
N LEU A 185 -6.24 2.31 11.52
CA LEU A 185 -7.11 1.17 11.22
C LEU A 185 -8.59 1.55 11.34
N TYR A 186 -8.93 2.40 12.32
CA TYR A 186 -10.25 3.00 12.47
C TYR A 186 -10.31 4.39 11.82
N THR A 187 -11.27 4.58 10.91
CA THR A 187 -11.51 5.87 10.22
C THR A 187 -12.73 6.63 10.74
N LYS A 188 -13.58 5.98 11.56
CA LYS A 188 -14.89 6.47 12.04
C LYS A 188 -15.93 6.76 10.94
N VAL A 189 -15.58 6.56 9.66
CA VAL A 189 -16.49 6.79 8.52
C VAL A 189 -17.74 5.88 8.60
N GLY A 190 -17.59 4.71 9.23
CA GLY A 190 -18.67 3.74 9.36
C GLY A 190 -19.47 3.79 10.67
N ASP A 191 -19.28 4.81 11.51
CA ASP A 191 -19.95 4.92 12.82
C ASP A 191 -21.47 5.10 12.67
N HIS A 192 -21.92 5.69 11.56
CA HIS A 192 -23.34 5.88 11.25
C HIS A 192 -23.97 4.70 10.47
N GLY A 193 -23.43 3.48 10.62
CA GLY A 193 -24.02 2.27 10.06
C GLY A 193 -23.83 2.07 8.55
N ALA A 194 -22.98 2.86 7.90
CA ALA A 194 -22.68 2.76 6.47
C ALA A 194 -21.21 2.37 6.20
N THR A 195 -20.93 1.85 5.02
CA THR A 195 -19.57 1.53 4.55
C THR A 195 -19.42 1.91 3.07
N LYS A 196 -18.19 1.84 2.54
CA LYS A 196 -17.93 2.06 1.11
C LYS A 196 -17.57 0.74 0.44
N GLN A 197 -18.27 0.41 -0.64
CA GLN A 197 -17.88 -0.66 -1.56
C GLN A 197 -16.60 -0.26 -2.32
N ILE A 198 -15.96 -1.23 -2.96
CA ILE A 198 -14.69 -1.02 -3.68
C ILE A 198 -14.83 -0.06 -4.88
N ASN A 199 -16.03 0.05 -5.46
CA ASN A 199 -16.37 1.04 -6.50
C ASN A 199 -16.59 2.46 -5.94
N GLY A 200 -16.44 2.67 -4.62
CA GLY A 200 -16.62 3.94 -3.93
C GLY A 200 -18.05 4.23 -3.47
N LYS A 201 -19.04 3.43 -3.87
CA LYS A 201 -20.46 3.60 -3.48
C LYS A 201 -20.61 3.40 -1.97
N LYS A 202 -21.29 4.35 -1.32
CA LYS A 202 -21.64 4.24 0.09
C LYS A 202 -22.94 3.43 0.24
N VAL A 203 -22.92 2.40 1.07
CA VAL A 203 -24.04 1.48 1.30
C VAL A 203 -24.24 1.25 2.80
N PRO A 204 -25.45 0.88 3.27
CA PRO A 204 -25.64 0.41 4.64
C PRO A 204 -24.79 -0.84 4.91
N LYS A 205 -24.30 -1.03 6.15
CA LYS A 205 -23.49 -2.20 6.53
C LYS A 205 -24.24 -3.53 6.40
N PHE A 206 -25.58 -3.50 6.36
CA PHE A 206 -26.43 -4.66 6.14
C PHE A 206 -26.79 -4.89 4.66
N SER A 207 -26.20 -4.15 3.71
CA SER A 207 -26.48 -4.40 2.29
C SER A 207 -26.04 -5.82 1.89
N PRO A 208 -26.75 -6.52 0.99
CA PRO A 208 -26.51 -7.94 0.68
C PRO A 208 -25.04 -8.28 0.37
N GLN A 209 -24.34 -7.46 -0.41
CA GLN A 209 -22.93 -7.72 -0.73
C GLN A 209 -22.04 -7.67 0.51
N ILE A 210 -22.27 -6.72 1.42
CA ILE A 210 -21.47 -6.58 2.64
C ILE A 210 -21.75 -7.74 3.61
N VAL A 211 -23.00 -8.21 3.67
CA VAL A 211 -23.37 -9.40 4.46
C VAL A 211 -22.68 -10.65 3.91
N ALA A 212 -22.76 -10.89 2.60
CA ALA A 212 -22.10 -12.03 1.96
C ALA A 212 -20.58 -12.01 2.16
N LEU A 213 -19.94 -10.85 1.99
CA LEU A 213 -18.51 -10.69 2.27
C LEU A 213 -18.17 -10.93 3.75
N GLY A 214 -19.01 -10.47 4.67
CA GLY A 214 -18.82 -10.70 6.10
C GLY A 214 -18.97 -12.18 6.49
N ASP A 215 -19.93 -12.89 5.92
CA ASP A 215 -20.11 -14.33 6.17
C ASP A 215 -18.94 -15.16 5.61
N LEU A 216 -18.40 -14.77 4.45
CA LEU A 216 -17.20 -15.38 3.86
C LEU A 216 -15.94 -15.10 4.71
N ASP A 217 -15.78 -13.87 5.20
CA ASP A 217 -14.68 -13.47 6.09
C ASP A 217 -14.75 -14.22 7.44
N GLU A 218 -15.95 -14.46 7.96
CA GLU A 218 -16.15 -15.29 9.16
C GLU A 218 -15.76 -16.76 8.91
N LEU A 219 -16.14 -17.31 7.75
CA LEU A 219 -15.70 -18.66 7.36
C LEU A 219 -14.18 -18.74 7.27
N ASP A 220 -13.55 -17.80 6.56
CA ASP A 220 -12.09 -17.76 6.39
C ASP A 220 -11.37 -17.64 7.75
N SER A 221 -11.84 -16.74 8.61
CA SER A 221 -11.35 -16.57 9.98
C SER A 221 -11.45 -17.87 10.80
N TRP A 222 -12.56 -18.60 10.66
CA TRP A 222 -12.75 -19.87 11.33
C TRP A 222 -11.81 -20.95 10.79
N LEU A 223 -11.61 -21.05 9.46
CA LEU A 223 -10.65 -21.98 8.88
C LEU A 223 -9.22 -21.67 9.34
N GLY A 224 -8.86 -20.40 9.47
CA GLY A 224 -7.58 -19.97 10.05
C GLY A 224 -7.41 -20.42 11.51
N TYR A 225 -8.48 -20.35 12.32
CA TYR A 225 -8.47 -20.93 13.66
C TYR A 225 -8.21 -22.44 13.62
N VAL A 226 -8.95 -23.20 12.79
CA VAL A 226 -8.76 -24.66 12.69
C VAL A 226 -7.36 -25.02 12.19
N ALA A 227 -6.82 -24.29 11.21
CA ALA A 227 -5.46 -24.47 10.71
C ALA A 227 -4.42 -24.24 11.82
N SER A 228 -4.60 -23.22 12.65
CA SER A 228 -3.70 -22.97 13.79
C SER A 228 -3.72 -24.11 14.82
N GLN A 229 -4.91 -24.66 15.11
CA GLN A 229 -5.06 -25.81 15.99
C GLN A 229 -4.47 -27.08 15.38
N ALA A 230 -4.58 -27.26 14.06
CA ALA A 230 -3.99 -28.37 13.34
C ALA A 230 -2.45 -28.36 13.42
N LYS A 231 -1.80 -27.20 13.23
CA LYS A 231 -0.34 -27.04 13.42
C LYS A 231 0.12 -27.36 14.84
N ALA A 232 -0.71 -27.08 15.83
CA ALA A 232 -0.42 -27.40 17.22
C ALA A 232 -0.66 -28.89 17.57
N THR A 233 -1.27 -29.67 16.68
CA THR A 233 -1.64 -31.07 16.92
C THR A 233 -0.71 -32.00 16.12
N PRO A 234 0.12 -32.82 16.79
CA PRO A 234 1.03 -33.74 16.09
C PRO A 234 0.30 -34.66 15.08
N GLY A 235 0.83 -34.74 13.86
CA GLY A 235 0.28 -35.58 12.79
C GLY A 235 -0.81 -34.92 11.94
N PHE A 236 -1.12 -33.64 12.18
CA PHE A 236 -2.13 -32.86 11.45
C PHE A 236 -1.57 -31.68 10.63
N ASP A 237 -0.26 -31.61 10.40
CA ASP A 237 0.35 -30.56 9.56
C ASP A 237 -0.27 -30.49 8.15
N TRP A 238 -0.58 -31.66 7.57
CA TRP A 238 -1.27 -31.78 6.28
C TRP A 238 -2.62 -31.06 6.24
N LEU A 239 -3.34 -31.04 7.38
CA LEU A 239 -4.65 -30.38 7.47
C LEU A 239 -4.47 -28.87 7.51
N ALA A 240 -3.43 -28.37 8.18
CA ALA A 240 -3.13 -26.94 8.20
C ALA A 240 -2.78 -26.44 6.79
N GLU A 241 -1.92 -27.16 6.06
CA GLU A 241 -1.55 -26.81 4.68
C GLU A 241 -2.76 -26.81 3.73
N ASP A 242 -3.63 -27.81 3.85
CA ASP A 242 -4.84 -27.93 3.05
C ASP A 242 -5.85 -26.82 3.35
N LEU A 243 -6.07 -26.48 4.62
CA LEU A 243 -6.93 -25.38 5.03
C LEU A 243 -6.38 -24.02 4.59
N GLU A 244 -5.08 -23.77 4.72
CA GLU A 244 -4.46 -22.53 4.22
C GLU A 244 -4.58 -22.39 2.70
N ALA A 245 -4.60 -23.50 1.96
CA ALA A 245 -4.90 -23.47 0.53
C ALA A 245 -6.35 -23.03 0.27
N ARG A 246 -7.32 -23.54 1.06
CA ARG A 246 -8.71 -23.10 0.98
C ARG A 246 -8.90 -21.64 1.41
N GLN A 247 -8.16 -21.16 2.40
CA GLN A 247 -8.18 -19.74 2.79
C GLN A 247 -7.72 -18.82 1.66
N ARG A 248 -6.68 -19.22 0.90
CA ARG A 248 -6.25 -18.48 -0.29
C ARG A 248 -7.33 -18.43 -1.36
N GLU A 249 -8.03 -19.53 -1.60
CA GLU A 249 -9.17 -19.56 -2.53
C GLU A 249 -10.34 -18.71 -2.02
N LEU A 250 -10.67 -18.76 -0.72
CA LEU A 250 -11.69 -17.90 -0.12
C LEU A 250 -11.36 -16.41 -0.23
N TYR A 251 -10.09 -16.04 -0.12
CA TYR A 251 -9.65 -14.67 -0.33
C TYR A 251 -9.88 -14.19 -1.77
N GLU A 252 -9.64 -15.06 -2.75
CA GLU A 252 -9.96 -14.76 -4.16
C GLU A 252 -11.48 -14.71 -4.39
N LEU A 253 -12.25 -15.59 -3.74
CA LEU A 253 -13.71 -15.56 -3.77
C LEU A 253 -14.28 -14.25 -3.20
N LEU A 254 -13.73 -13.77 -2.06
CA LEU A 254 -14.08 -12.46 -1.49
C LEU A 254 -13.83 -11.34 -2.52
N ALA A 255 -12.72 -11.40 -3.24
CA ALA A 255 -12.39 -10.42 -4.27
C ALA A 255 -13.35 -10.49 -5.48
N ASP A 256 -13.72 -11.69 -5.93
CA ASP A 256 -14.67 -11.91 -7.03
C ASP A 256 -16.08 -11.39 -6.66
N VAL A 257 -16.52 -11.63 -5.42
CA VAL A 257 -17.81 -11.12 -4.91
C VAL A 257 -17.79 -9.59 -4.77
N ALA A 258 -16.66 -9.01 -4.33
CA ALA A 258 -16.52 -7.58 -4.16
C ALA A 258 -16.39 -6.81 -5.49
N VAL A 259 -15.75 -7.42 -6.49
CA VAL A 259 -15.40 -6.81 -7.78
C VAL A 259 -15.94 -7.67 -8.93
N PRO A 260 -17.06 -7.31 -9.58
CA PRO A 260 -17.67 -8.14 -10.62
C PRO A 260 -16.79 -8.48 -11.84
N ARG A 261 -15.67 -7.77 -12.05
CA ARG A 261 -14.70 -8.02 -13.14
C ARG A 261 -13.50 -8.87 -12.70
N HIS A 262 -13.37 -9.15 -11.41
CA HIS A 262 -12.41 -10.10 -10.87
C HIS A 262 -13.12 -11.46 -10.89
N GLN A 263 -12.59 -12.40 -11.64
CA GLN A 263 -13.18 -13.74 -11.83
C GLN A 263 -12.04 -14.77 -11.77
N THR A 264 -11.60 -15.07 -10.55
CA THR A 264 -10.46 -15.95 -10.27
C THR A 264 -10.92 -17.35 -9.86
N ILE A 265 -12.09 -17.46 -9.22
CA ILE A 265 -12.75 -18.75 -9.00
C ILE A 265 -13.24 -19.29 -10.34
N THR A 266 -12.90 -20.55 -10.62
CA THR A 266 -13.15 -21.22 -11.90
C THR A 266 -13.67 -22.63 -11.68
N ALA A 267 -14.14 -23.27 -12.75
CA ALA A 267 -14.59 -24.66 -12.72
C ALA A 267 -13.49 -25.63 -12.23
N ASP A 268 -12.22 -25.32 -12.46
CA ASP A 268 -11.10 -26.13 -11.96
C ASP A 268 -11.04 -26.14 -10.44
N HIS A 269 -11.41 -25.03 -9.78
CA HIS A 269 -11.48 -24.98 -8.31
C HIS A 269 -12.60 -25.88 -7.78
N VAL A 270 -13.76 -25.88 -8.46
CA VAL A 270 -14.88 -26.78 -8.13
C VAL A 270 -14.47 -28.24 -8.31
N GLN A 271 -13.86 -28.57 -9.46
CA GLN A 271 -13.34 -29.90 -9.76
C GLN A 271 -12.27 -30.34 -8.74
N GLY A 272 -11.44 -29.40 -8.27
CA GLY A 272 -10.44 -29.63 -7.23
C GLY A 272 -11.07 -30.06 -5.90
N LEU A 273 -12.13 -29.37 -5.47
CA LEU A 273 -12.90 -29.75 -4.28
C LEU A 273 -13.55 -31.13 -4.43
N GLU A 274 -14.17 -31.41 -5.58
CA GLU A 274 -14.79 -32.72 -5.88
C GLU A 274 -13.76 -33.85 -5.83
N THR A 275 -12.60 -33.65 -6.46
CA THR A 275 -11.50 -34.62 -6.44
C THR A 275 -10.99 -34.88 -5.01
N ALA A 276 -10.89 -33.83 -4.19
CA ALA A 276 -10.49 -33.96 -2.79
C ALA A 276 -11.54 -34.70 -1.96
N ILE A 277 -12.83 -34.41 -2.16
CA ILE A 277 -13.95 -35.11 -1.53
C ILE A 277 -13.89 -36.60 -1.85
N ASP A 278 -13.80 -36.96 -3.12
CA ASP A 278 -13.78 -38.37 -3.57
C ASP A 278 -12.60 -39.13 -2.95
N LYS A 279 -11.42 -38.53 -2.95
CA LYS A 279 -10.21 -39.11 -2.33
C LYS A 279 -10.40 -39.37 -0.83
N MET A 280 -10.93 -38.40 -0.09
CA MET A 280 -11.17 -38.55 1.34
C MET A 280 -12.25 -39.60 1.62
N MET A 281 -13.36 -39.54 0.90
CA MET A 281 -14.50 -40.43 1.12
C MET A 281 -14.22 -41.88 0.70
N ALA A 282 -13.27 -42.12 -0.21
CA ALA A 282 -12.79 -43.46 -0.53
C ALA A 282 -12.01 -44.12 0.64
N ALA A 283 -11.38 -43.33 1.50
CA ALA A 283 -10.62 -43.82 2.65
C ALA A 283 -11.48 -44.03 3.91
N VAL A 284 -12.56 -43.27 4.05
CA VAL A 284 -13.41 -43.29 5.25
C VAL A 284 -14.48 -44.40 5.13
N PRO A 285 -14.84 -45.10 6.23
CA PRO A 285 -15.95 -46.04 6.23
C PRO A 285 -17.25 -45.45 5.65
N LYS A 286 -18.00 -46.29 4.92
CA LYS A 286 -19.28 -45.88 4.31
C LYS A 286 -20.28 -45.42 5.38
N ILE A 287 -20.89 -44.26 5.13
CA ILE A 287 -21.99 -43.74 5.96
C ILE A 287 -23.21 -44.64 5.77
N THR A 288 -23.74 -45.16 6.87
CA THR A 288 -24.99 -45.93 6.88
C THR A 288 -26.15 -45.21 7.57
N ALA A 289 -25.87 -44.10 8.24
CA ALA A 289 -26.84 -43.24 8.92
C ALA A 289 -26.27 -41.82 9.05
N PHE A 290 -27.12 -40.82 9.32
CA PHE A 290 -26.62 -39.48 9.65
C PHE A 290 -25.70 -39.52 10.87
N VAL A 291 -24.57 -38.81 10.77
CA VAL A 291 -23.57 -38.68 11.83
C VAL A 291 -23.77 -37.38 12.60
N LEU A 292 -23.59 -37.42 13.91
CA LEU A 292 -23.59 -36.22 14.75
C LEU A 292 -22.30 -35.41 14.46
N PRO A 293 -22.39 -34.07 14.36
CA PRO A 293 -21.22 -33.23 14.15
C PRO A 293 -20.33 -33.26 15.40
N GLY A 294 -19.19 -33.95 15.33
CA GLY A 294 -18.31 -34.14 16.48
C GLY A 294 -17.15 -35.10 16.20
N GLY A 295 -16.62 -35.70 17.27
CA GLY A 295 -15.46 -36.59 17.24
C GLY A 295 -14.20 -35.88 17.72
N HIS A 296 -13.11 -36.00 16.97
CA HIS A 296 -11.87 -35.28 17.24
C HIS A 296 -12.12 -33.76 17.28
N PRO A 297 -11.46 -32.97 18.16
CA PRO A 297 -11.70 -31.53 18.25
C PRO A 297 -11.58 -30.78 16.92
N LEU A 298 -10.60 -31.15 16.08
CA LEU A 298 -10.46 -30.59 14.72
C LEU A 298 -11.64 -30.98 13.80
N ALA A 299 -12.15 -32.20 13.88
CA ALA A 299 -13.31 -32.64 13.10
C ALA A 299 -14.59 -31.91 13.54
N ALA A 300 -14.81 -31.77 14.85
CA ALA A 300 -15.91 -30.99 15.39
C ALA A 300 -15.85 -29.52 14.93
N ALA A 301 -14.66 -28.92 14.95
CA ALA A 301 -14.45 -27.56 14.47
C ALA A 301 -14.72 -27.43 12.95
N LEU A 302 -14.33 -28.41 12.14
CA LEU A 302 -14.66 -28.45 10.72
C LEU A 302 -16.17 -28.59 10.46
N GLN A 303 -16.89 -29.35 11.28
CA GLN A 303 -18.36 -29.43 11.20
C GLN A 303 -19.05 -28.10 11.53
N TYR A 304 -18.49 -27.30 12.45
CA TYR A 304 -18.93 -25.92 12.66
C TYR A 304 -18.63 -25.07 11.42
N GLY A 305 -17.41 -25.16 10.88
CA GLY A 305 -17.01 -24.49 9.65
C GLY A 305 -17.94 -24.79 8.48
N ARG A 306 -18.37 -26.04 8.32
CA ARG A 306 -19.39 -26.45 7.34
C ARG A 306 -20.71 -25.70 7.52
N ALA A 307 -21.17 -25.51 8.76
CA ALA A 307 -22.41 -24.76 9.02
C ALA A 307 -22.25 -23.27 8.69
N VAL A 308 -21.08 -22.68 8.96
CA VAL A 308 -20.74 -21.30 8.57
C VAL A 308 -20.66 -21.17 7.05
N ALA A 309 -20.04 -22.13 6.35
CA ALA A 309 -19.98 -22.14 4.89
C ALA A 309 -21.37 -22.16 4.25
N ARG A 310 -22.30 -22.96 4.79
CA ARG A 310 -23.70 -22.96 4.34
C ARG A 310 -24.42 -21.65 4.63
N ARG A 311 -24.01 -20.89 5.65
CA ARG A 311 -24.55 -19.54 5.89
C ARG A 311 -24.04 -18.55 4.85
N ALA A 312 -22.74 -18.57 4.57
CA ALA A 312 -22.16 -17.76 3.50
C ALA A 312 -22.80 -18.07 2.14
N GLU A 313 -23.03 -19.35 1.82
CA GLU A 313 -23.75 -19.81 0.63
C GLU A 313 -25.11 -19.12 0.49
N ARG A 314 -25.95 -19.15 1.55
CA ARG A 314 -27.28 -18.49 1.52
C ARG A 314 -27.19 -16.98 1.31
N SER A 315 -26.17 -16.33 1.87
CA SER A 315 -25.96 -14.90 1.67
C SER A 315 -25.49 -14.57 0.26
N LEU A 316 -24.72 -15.46 -0.39
CA LEU A 316 -24.36 -15.36 -1.80
C LEU A 316 -25.58 -15.58 -2.71
N ASP A 317 -26.42 -16.58 -2.42
CA ASP A 317 -27.67 -16.81 -3.15
C ASP A 317 -28.60 -15.59 -3.07
N GLN A 318 -28.72 -14.99 -1.87
CA GLN A 318 -29.51 -13.78 -1.69
C GLN A 318 -28.93 -12.59 -2.47
N LEU A 319 -27.60 -12.42 -2.46
CA LEU A 319 -26.91 -11.39 -3.22
C LEU A 319 -27.18 -11.54 -4.73
N ASP A 320 -27.04 -12.76 -5.26
CA ASP A 320 -27.29 -13.11 -6.65
C ASP A 320 -28.73 -12.78 -7.07
N ALA A 321 -29.70 -13.22 -6.27
CA ALA A 321 -31.11 -13.06 -6.56
C ALA A 321 -31.60 -11.61 -6.48
N GLU A 322 -31.11 -10.81 -5.52
CA GLU A 322 -31.70 -9.51 -5.21
C GLU A 322 -30.94 -8.29 -5.75
N SER A 323 -29.61 -8.37 -5.89
CA SER A 323 -28.79 -7.16 -5.96
C SER A 323 -27.62 -7.20 -6.94
N GLN A 324 -26.94 -8.34 -7.06
CA GLN A 324 -25.74 -8.46 -7.88
C GLN A 324 -25.65 -9.89 -8.44
N PRO A 325 -26.02 -10.12 -9.71
CA PRO A 325 -25.81 -11.39 -10.36
C PRO A 325 -24.35 -11.82 -10.25
N LEU A 326 -24.14 -13.03 -9.77
CA LEU A 326 -22.84 -13.66 -9.60
C LEU A 326 -22.59 -14.63 -10.76
N ASP A 327 -21.31 -14.93 -11.00
CA ASP A 327 -20.98 -16.03 -11.89
C ASP A 327 -21.48 -17.35 -11.26
N PRO A 328 -22.21 -18.22 -12.00
CA PRO A 328 -22.69 -19.49 -11.46
C PRO A 328 -21.60 -20.35 -10.80
N VAL A 329 -20.34 -20.21 -11.24
CA VAL A 329 -19.21 -20.94 -10.65
C VAL A 329 -18.95 -20.57 -9.19
N ILE A 330 -19.26 -19.33 -8.78
CA ILE A 330 -19.14 -18.86 -7.39
C ILE A 330 -20.09 -19.65 -6.49
N LEU A 331 -21.35 -19.79 -6.91
CA LEU A 331 -22.38 -20.51 -6.16
C LEU A 331 -22.03 -22.01 -6.10
N GLN A 332 -21.57 -22.58 -7.21
CA GLN A 332 -21.11 -23.98 -7.26
C GLN A 332 -19.92 -24.22 -6.32
N TYR A 333 -18.92 -23.34 -6.32
CA TYR A 333 -17.77 -23.44 -5.43
C TYR A 333 -18.21 -23.34 -3.95
N SER A 334 -19.05 -22.37 -3.60
CA SER A 334 -19.55 -22.21 -2.23
C SER A 334 -20.34 -23.43 -1.74
N ASN A 335 -21.19 -23.98 -2.60
CA ASN A 335 -21.94 -25.20 -2.30
C ASN A 335 -20.98 -26.38 -2.05
N ARG A 336 -20.03 -26.59 -2.96
CA ARG A 336 -19.07 -27.70 -2.90
C ARG A 336 -18.09 -27.58 -1.74
N LEU A 337 -17.74 -26.37 -1.32
CA LEU A 337 -16.89 -26.14 -0.16
C LEU A 337 -17.53 -26.68 1.12
N SER A 338 -18.85 -26.59 1.26
CA SER A 338 -19.55 -27.15 2.42
C SER A 338 -19.51 -28.69 2.44
N ASP A 339 -19.64 -29.34 1.28
CA ASP A 339 -19.47 -30.79 1.14
C ASP A 339 -18.03 -31.22 1.44
N TYR A 340 -17.05 -30.46 0.97
CA TYR A 340 -15.65 -30.68 1.24
C TYR A 340 -15.33 -30.60 2.74
N LEU A 341 -15.83 -29.58 3.45
CA LEU A 341 -15.64 -29.45 4.90
C LEU A 341 -16.29 -30.62 5.67
N PHE A 342 -17.42 -31.14 5.18
CA PHE A 342 -18.01 -32.36 5.72
C PHE A 342 -17.08 -33.56 5.53
N ALA A 343 -16.64 -33.83 4.29
CA ALA A 343 -15.74 -34.94 3.98
C ALA A 343 -14.42 -34.86 4.76
N LEU A 344 -13.86 -33.65 4.88
CA LEU A 344 -12.63 -33.38 5.62
C LEU A 344 -12.80 -33.67 7.12
N ALA A 345 -13.92 -33.27 7.72
CA ALA A 345 -14.20 -33.59 9.13
C ALA A 345 -14.24 -35.11 9.37
N ARG A 346 -14.89 -35.87 8.48
CA ARG A 346 -14.92 -37.33 8.57
C ARG A 346 -13.54 -37.95 8.41
N TYR A 347 -12.76 -37.44 7.47
CA TYR A 347 -11.40 -37.91 7.23
C TYR A 347 -10.47 -37.63 8.40
N VAL A 348 -10.64 -36.49 9.09
CA VAL A 348 -9.94 -36.17 10.34
C VAL A 348 -10.28 -37.18 11.44
N ASN A 349 -11.57 -37.51 11.64
CA ASN A 349 -11.98 -38.55 12.59
C ASN A 349 -11.33 -39.90 12.28
N TYR A 350 -11.38 -40.32 11.01
CA TYR A 350 -10.76 -41.55 10.54
C TYR A 350 -9.24 -41.58 10.80
N ARG A 351 -8.53 -40.50 10.47
CA ARG A 351 -7.08 -40.33 10.71
C ARG A 351 -6.72 -40.33 12.20
N ALA A 352 -7.63 -39.84 13.04
CA ALA A 352 -7.47 -39.82 14.49
C ALA A 352 -7.85 -41.15 15.17
N GLY A 353 -8.40 -42.12 14.43
CA GLY A 353 -8.97 -43.35 15.00
C GLY A 353 -10.20 -43.10 15.89
N VAL A 354 -10.94 -42.01 15.63
CA VAL A 354 -12.14 -41.65 16.39
C VAL A 354 -13.37 -42.09 15.60
N ASP A 355 -14.20 -42.93 16.21
CA ASP A 355 -15.45 -43.38 15.61
C ASP A 355 -16.49 -42.25 15.56
N GLU A 356 -17.25 -42.22 14.49
CA GLU A 356 -18.34 -41.27 14.32
C GLU A 356 -19.60 -41.74 15.07
N VAL A 357 -20.24 -40.81 15.78
CA VAL A 357 -21.48 -41.09 16.50
C VAL A 357 -22.65 -41.00 15.54
N LYS A 358 -23.40 -42.09 15.40
CA LYS A 358 -24.65 -42.11 14.63
C LYS A 358 -25.72 -41.30 15.36
N SER A 359 -26.55 -40.61 14.59
CA SER A 359 -27.67 -39.80 15.12
C SER A 359 -28.82 -40.62 15.69
N LYS A 360 -28.90 -41.91 15.34
CA LYS A 360 -29.93 -42.86 15.79
C LYS A 360 -29.32 -44.21 16.06
#